data_AF-A0A8S3Y3V2-F1
#
_entry.id   AF-A0A8S3Y3V2-F1
#
_cell.length_a   1.000
_cell.length_b   1.000
_cell.length_c   1.000
_cell.angle_alpha   90.00
_cell.angle_beta   90.00
_cell.angle_gamma   90.00
#
_symmetry.space_group_name_H-M   'P 1'
#
loop_
_entity.id
_entity.type
_entity.pdbx_description
1 polymer ?
#
loop_
_entity_poly.entity_id
_entity_poly.type
_entity_poly.pdbx_seq_one_letter_code
_entity_poly.pdbx_strand_id
1 'polypeptide(L)'
;MTVKALCRRDATLLTAEAALRYMLRKLNNQKISLSKSLAEALRKRISEIRQPMTAILQYLHNPEEYFKEIAETRRDNHPEFPRMSCDEMITSITEHIHRLQEQTLNSLQNRSAMSSSTAASASGEKETSEDDTGTVL
;
A
#
# COMPACT_ATOMS: atom_id res chain seq x y z
N MET A 1 -13.24 15.11 -16.61
CA MET A 1 -13.40 14.51 -15.27
C MET A 1 -12.24 13.59 -14.91
N THR A 2 -11.83 12.67 -15.79
CA THR A 2 -10.81 11.65 -15.50
C THR A 2 -9.45 12.19 -15.07
N VAL A 3 -8.87 13.12 -15.82
CA VAL A 3 -7.58 13.74 -15.45
C VAL A 3 -7.70 14.52 -14.13
N LYS A 4 -8.82 15.23 -13.93
CA LYS A 4 -9.08 15.93 -12.65
C LYS A 4 -9.18 14.96 -11.48
N ALA A 5 -9.77 13.78 -11.66
CA ALA A 5 -9.84 12.75 -10.61
C ALA A 5 -8.45 12.18 -10.27
N LEU A 6 -7.56 12.03 -11.25
CA LEU A 6 -6.19 11.55 -11.03
C LEU A 6 -5.29 12.59 -10.36
N CYS A 7 -5.49 13.88 -10.64
CA CYS A 7 -4.67 14.96 -10.08
C CYS A 7 -5.12 15.41 -8.67
N ARG A 8 -6.09 14.73 -8.08
CA ARG A 8 -6.56 15.03 -6.73
C ARG A 8 -5.58 14.51 -5.68
N ARG A 9 -5.37 15.28 -4.61
CA ARG A 9 -4.48 14.89 -3.51
C ARG A 9 -5.00 13.67 -2.74
N ASP A 10 -6.31 13.49 -2.71
CA ASP A 10 -7.01 12.35 -2.11
C ASP A 10 -7.30 11.22 -3.12
N ALA A 11 -6.68 11.24 -4.30
CA ALA A 11 -6.82 10.16 -5.27
C ALA A 11 -6.22 8.87 -4.70
N THR A 12 -7.07 7.86 -4.51
CA THR A 12 -6.64 6.52 -4.10
C THR A 12 -6.23 5.69 -5.30
N LEU A 13 -5.51 4.59 -5.07
CA LEU A 13 -5.18 3.62 -6.11
C LEU A 13 -6.44 3.12 -6.84
N LEU A 14 -7.55 2.94 -6.11
CA LEU A 14 -8.83 2.48 -6.67
C LEU A 14 -9.47 3.55 -7.56
N THR A 15 -9.44 4.81 -7.14
CA THR A 15 -9.89 5.94 -7.96
C THR A 15 -9.07 6.06 -9.23
N ALA A 16 -7.75 5.88 -9.13
CA ALA A 16 -6.86 5.90 -10.29
C ALA A 16 -7.16 4.75 -11.24
N GLU A 17 -7.39 3.54 -10.73
CA GLU A 17 -7.73 2.39 -11.53
C GLU A 17 -9.06 2.55 -12.28
N ALA A 18 -10.11 3.00 -11.58
CA ALA A 18 -11.40 3.28 -12.21
C ALA A 18 -11.31 4.38 -13.27
N ALA A 19 -10.51 5.43 -13.00
CA ALA A 19 -10.25 6.51 -13.94
C ALA A 19 -9.54 6.02 -15.20
N LEU A 20 -8.51 5.17 -15.06
CA LEU A 20 -7.75 4.59 -16.17
C LEU A 20 -8.62 3.66 -17.02
N ARG A 21 -9.43 2.79 -16.39
CA ARG A 21 -10.42 1.96 -17.10
C ARG A 21 -11.41 2.80 -17.88
N TYR A 22 -11.95 3.85 -17.25
CA TYR A 22 -12.87 4.76 -17.92
C TYR A 22 -12.22 5.46 -19.13
N MET A 23 -10.96 5.89 -18.99
CA MET A 23 -10.20 6.49 -20.09
C MET A 23 -10.01 5.50 -21.25
N LEU A 24 -9.62 4.25 -20.97
CA LEU A 24 -9.47 3.22 -21.99
C LEU A 24 -10.79 2.93 -22.71
N ARG A 25 -11.90 2.78 -21.97
CA ARG A 25 -13.24 2.61 -22.57
C ARG A 25 -13.60 3.78 -23.49
N LYS A 26 -13.37 5.02 -23.04
CA LYS A 26 -13.58 6.24 -23.84
C LYS A 26 -12.74 6.24 -25.12
N LEU A 27 -11.46 5.89 -25.03
CA LEU A 27 -10.55 5.87 -26.18
C LEU A 27 -10.90 4.74 -27.17
N ASN A 28 -11.26 3.55 -26.68
CA ASN A 28 -11.69 2.44 -27.53
C ASN A 28 -13.00 2.75 -28.28
N ASN A 29 -13.90 3.50 -27.66
CA ASN A 29 -15.14 3.94 -28.30
C ASN A 29 -14.91 5.01 -29.39
N GLN A 30 -13.77 5.71 -29.36
CA GLN A 30 -13.39 6.63 -30.41
C GLN A 30 -12.80 5.84 -31.58
N LYS A 31 -13.46 5.88 -32.75
CA LYS A 31 -13.04 5.16 -33.97
C LYS A 31 -11.92 5.87 -34.75
N ILE A 32 -11.09 6.67 -34.07
CA ILE A 32 -10.04 7.49 -34.68
C ILE A 32 -8.69 6.76 -34.52
N SER A 33 -7.77 6.94 -35.47
CA SER A 33 -6.44 6.31 -35.40
C SER A 33 -5.65 6.74 -34.16
N LEU A 34 -5.68 8.04 -33.85
CA LEU A 34 -5.00 8.59 -32.68
C LEU A 34 -5.50 8.01 -31.36
N SER A 35 -6.81 7.80 -31.21
CA SER A 35 -7.38 7.24 -29.97
C SER A 35 -6.97 5.78 -29.77
N LYS A 36 -6.82 5.01 -30.86
CA LYS A 36 -6.29 3.64 -30.80
C LYS A 36 -4.83 3.63 -30.33
N SER A 37 -3.97 4.45 -30.95
CA SER A 37 -2.56 4.54 -30.57
C SER A 37 -2.39 5.00 -29.11
N LEU A 38 -3.18 5.98 -28.67
CA LEU A 38 -3.18 6.43 -27.28
C LEU A 38 -3.68 5.34 -26.33
N ALA A 39 -4.71 4.58 -26.70
CA ALA A 39 -5.20 3.46 -25.88
C ALA A 39 -4.12 2.38 -25.73
N GLU A 40 -3.42 2.03 -26.81
CA GLU A 40 -2.31 1.06 -26.76
C GLU A 40 -1.15 1.53 -25.87
N ALA A 41 -0.72 2.78 -26.03
CA ALA A 41 0.31 3.36 -25.17
C ALA A 41 -0.11 3.35 -23.69
N LEU A 42 -1.38 3.66 -23.42
CA LEU A 42 -1.93 3.64 -22.07
C LEU A 42 -1.99 2.21 -21.50
N ARG A 43 -2.42 1.22 -22.29
CA ARG A 43 -2.41 -0.20 -21.88
C ARG A 43 -1.01 -0.67 -21.50
N LYS A 44 -0.02 -0.37 -22.35
CA LYS A 44 1.38 -0.71 -22.09
C LYS A 44 1.83 -0.10 -20.77
N ARG A 45 1.55 1.20 -20.57
CA ARG A 45 1.93 1.88 -19.33
C ARG A 45 1.25 1.32 -18.10
N ILE A 46 -0.02 0.94 -18.19
CA ILE A 46 -0.75 0.28 -17.10
C ILE A 46 -0.10 -1.07 -16.77
N SER A 47 0.18 -1.91 -17.77
CA SER A 47 0.81 -3.22 -17.54
C SER A 47 2.19 -3.13 -16.90
N GLU A 48 2.97 -2.08 -17.19
CA GLU A 48 4.30 -1.86 -16.60
C GLU A 48 4.24 -1.45 -15.12
N ILE A 49 3.22 -0.69 -14.72
CA ILE A 49 3.14 -0.11 -13.36
C ILE A 49 2.26 -0.96 -12.44
N ARG A 50 1.30 -1.71 -12.98
CA ARG A 50 0.28 -2.38 -12.18
C ARG A 50 0.90 -3.49 -11.34
N GLN A 51 0.68 -3.41 -10.04
CA GLN A 51 1.12 -4.41 -9.08
C GLN A 51 -0.03 -5.37 -8.75
N PRO A 52 0.26 -6.63 -8.39
CA PRO A 52 -0.76 -7.58 -7.92
C PRO A 52 -1.59 -7.03 -6.76
N MET A 53 -0.97 -6.20 -5.91
CA MET A 53 -1.60 -5.53 -4.78
C MET A 53 -2.87 -4.75 -5.16
N THR A 54 -2.93 -4.18 -6.37
CA THR A 54 -4.10 -3.42 -6.83
C THR A 54 -5.38 -4.29 -6.81
N ALA A 55 -5.30 -5.55 -7.24
CA ALA A 55 -6.45 -6.45 -7.24
C ALA A 55 -6.88 -6.86 -5.82
N ILE A 56 -5.92 -7.03 -4.91
CA ILE A 56 -6.20 -7.30 -3.48
C ILE A 56 -6.93 -6.11 -2.86
N LEU A 57 -6.41 -4.90 -3.06
CA LEU A 57 -7.03 -3.68 -2.54
C LEU A 57 -8.45 -3.47 -3.08
N GLN A 58 -8.69 -3.82 -4.34
CA GLN A 58 -10.02 -3.72 -4.92
C GLN A 58 -11.01 -4.71 -4.29
N TYR A 59 -10.59 -5.95 -4.09
CA TYR A 59 -11.38 -6.95 -3.38
C TYR A 59 -11.68 -6.54 -1.93
N LEU A 60 -10.66 -6.10 -1.19
CA LEU A 60 -10.82 -5.68 0.21
C LEU A 60 -11.73 -4.44 0.35
N HIS A 61 -11.74 -3.56 -0.66
CA HIS A 61 -12.58 -2.38 -0.64
C HIS A 61 -14.06 -2.71 -0.88
N ASN A 62 -14.36 -3.57 -1.85
CA ASN A 62 -15.71 -4.07 -2.09
C ASN A 62 -15.66 -5.44 -2.81
N PRO A 63 -15.88 -6.55 -2.08
CA PRO A 63 -15.76 -7.89 -2.66
C PRO A 63 -16.89 -8.17 -3.65
N GLU A 64 -18.11 -7.68 -3.41
CA GLU A 64 -19.24 -7.89 -4.33
C GLU A 64 -19.01 -7.18 -5.67
N GLU A 65 -18.57 -5.92 -5.62
CA GLU A 65 -18.26 -5.15 -6.83
C GLU A 65 -17.06 -5.75 -7.59
N TYR A 66 -16.05 -6.27 -6.87
CA TYR A 66 -14.93 -6.98 -7.49
C TYR A 66 -15.40 -8.19 -8.30
N PHE A 67 -16.24 -9.06 -7.73
CA PHE A 67 -16.76 -10.23 -8.45
C PHE A 67 -17.74 -9.87 -9.56
N LYS A 68 -18.54 -8.81 -9.38
CA LYS A 68 -19.43 -8.30 -10.43
C LYS A 68 -18.64 -7.76 -11.62
N GLU A 69 -17.62 -6.96 -11.36
CA GLU A 69 -16.75 -6.44 -12.41
C GLU A 69 -16.01 -7.58 -13.12
N ILE A 70 -15.62 -8.61 -12.38
CA ILE A 70 -15.12 -9.87 -12.94
C ILE A 70 -16.14 -10.50 -13.89
N ALA A 71 -17.41 -10.59 -13.53
CA ALA A 71 -18.43 -11.14 -14.42
C ALA A 71 -18.58 -10.30 -15.70
N GLU A 72 -18.52 -8.97 -15.60
CA GLU A 72 -18.74 -8.05 -16.71
C GLU A 72 -17.57 -8.00 -17.71
N THR A 73 -16.32 -7.93 -17.23
CA THR A 73 -15.13 -7.79 -18.10
C THR A 73 -14.67 -9.10 -18.76
N ARG A 74 -15.32 -10.25 -18.49
CA ARG A 74 -15.07 -11.51 -19.24
C ARG A 74 -15.38 -11.40 -20.74
N ARG A 75 -16.16 -10.39 -21.13
CA ARG A 75 -16.53 -10.13 -22.52
C ARG A 75 -15.46 -9.38 -23.33
N ASP A 76 -14.58 -8.62 -22.67
CA ASP A 76 -13.71 -7.63 -23.35
C ASP A 76 -12.21 -7.99 -23.33
N ASN A 77 -11.81 -9.07 -22.64
CA ASN A 77 -10.41 -9.55 -22.54
C ASN A 77 -9.41 -8.39 -22.38
N HIS A 78 -9.40 -7.77 -21.19
CA HIS A 78 -8.48 -6.67 -20.85
C HIS A 78 -7.21 -7.19 -20.14
N PRO A 79 -6.14 -7.59 -20.86
CA PRO A 79 -4.90 -8.11 -20.28
C PRO A 79 -4.16 -7.07 -19.42
N GLU A 80 -4.46 -5.78 -19.57
CA GLU A 80 -3.91 -4.70 -18.74
C GLU A 80 -4.49 -4.66 -17.31
N PHE A 81 -5.63 -5.32 -17.09
CA PHE A 81 -6.25 -5.48 -15.76
C PHE A 81 -6.34 -6.96 -15.38
N PRO A 82 -5.20 -7.67 -15.23
CA PRO A 82 -5.21 -9.07 -14.81
C PRO A 82 -5.95 -9.25 -13.49
N ARG A 83 -6.63 -10.38 -13.39
CA ARG A 83 -7.43 -10.73 -12.23
C ARG A 83 -6.67 -11.73 -11.40
N MET A 84 -6.77 -11.56 -10.11
CA MET A 84 -6.28 -12.54 -9.17
C MET A 84 -7.40 -13.56 -8.94
N SER A 85 -7.09 -14.84 -9.08
CA SER A 85 -7.96 -15.94 -8.64
C SER A 85 -8.16 -15.90 -7.13
N CYS A 86 -9.18 -16.60 -6.63
CA CYS A 86 -9.39 -16.71 -5.19
C CYS A 86 -8.16 -17.30 -4.48
N ASP A 87 -7.53 -18.32 -5.06
CA ASP A 87 -6.36 -18.97 -4.47
C ASP A 87 -5.14 -18.04 -4.43
N GLU A 88 -4.83 -17.36 -5.54
CA GLU A 88 -3.75 -16.37 -5.59
C GLU A 88 -3.98 -15.22 -4.59
N MET A 89 -5.25 -14.83 -4.39
CA MET A 89 -5.63 -13.79 -3.47
C MET A 89 -5.47 -14.23 -2.02
N ILE A 90 -5.93 -15.43 -1.67
CA ILE A 90 -5.74 -16.02 -0.33
C ILE A 90 -4.25 -16.11 -0.02
N THR A 91 -3.44 -16.65 -0.93
CA THR A 91 -1.99 -16.75 -0.77
C THR A 91 -1.37 -15.36 -0.56
N SER A 92 -1.69 -14.41 -1.43
CA SER A 92 -1.12 -13.06 -1.35
C SER A 92 -1.49 -12.34 -0.06
N ILE A 93 -2.75 -12.44 0.39
CA ILE A 93 -3.21 -11.85 1.65
C ILE A 93 -2.49 -12.50 2.83
N THR A 94 -2.40 -13.82 2.85
CA THR A 94 -1.75 -14.58 3.92
C THR A 94 -0.27 -14.21 4.05
N GLU A 95 0.46 -14.15 2.94
CA GLU A 95 1.84 -13.69 2.92
C GLU A 95 2.02 -12.27 3.46
N HIS A 96 1.12 -11.35 3.09
CA HIS A 96 1.17 -9.98 3.60
C HIS A 96 0.92 -9.92 5.10
N ILE A 97 -0.04 -10.71 5.62
CA ILE A 97 -0.29 -10.82 7.05
C ILE A 97 0.95 -11.33 7.78
N HIS A 98 1.59 -12.39 7.28
CA HIS A 98 2.83 -12.92 7.88
C HIS A 98 3.96 -11.90 7.90
N ARG A 99 4.19 -11.20 6.78
CA ARG A 99 5.20 -10.12 6.72
C ARG A 99 4.91 -9.00 7.71
N LEU A 100 3.65 -8.59 7.85
CA LEU A 100 3.25 -7.56 8.81
C LEU A 100 3.47 -8.01 10.26
N GLN A 101 3.15 -9.26 10.57
CA GLN A 101 3.39 -9.84 11.90
C GLN A 101 4.88 -9.89 12.22
N GLU A 102 5.71 -10.33 11.28
CA GLU A 102 7.17 -10.38 11.43
C GLU A 102 7.76 -8.98 11.65
N GLN A 103 7.36 -8.01 10.83
CA GLN A 103 7.78 -6.61 10.97
C GLN A 103 7.37 -6.03 12.33
N THR A 104 6.16 -6.34 12.78
CA THR A 104 5.66 -5.90 14.09
C THR A 104 6.50 -6.51 15.22
N LEU A 105 6.77 -7.82 15.17
CA LEU A 105 7.58 -8.50 16.17
C LEU A 105 9.00 -7.93 16.24
N ASN A 106 9.64 -7.73 15.08
CA ASN A 106 10.97 -7.12 14.98
C ASN A 106 10.99 -5.69 15.54
N SER A 107 9.95 -4.91 15.29
CA SER A 107 9.83 -3.55 15.85
C SER A 107 9.73 -3.56 17.38
N LEU A 108 9.04 -4.53 17.98
CA LEU A 108 8.90 -4.66 19.43
C LEU A 108 10.21 -5.10 20.09
N GLN A 109 10.93 -6.05 19.48
CA GLN A 109 12.24 -6.51 19.97
C GLN A 109 13.31 -5.39 19.90
N ASN A 110 13.31 -4.58 18.84
CA ASN A 110 14.22 -3.44 18.75
C ASN A 110 13.91 -2.37 19.82
N ARG A 111 12.63 -2.16 20.16
CA ARG A 111 12.23 -1.22 21.22
C ARG A 111 12.60 -1.72 22.62
N SER A 112 12.49 -3.02 22.89
CA SER A 112 12.91 -3.57 24.19
C SER A 112 14.44 -3.51 24.37
N ALA A 113 15.22 -3.73 23.32
CA ALA A 113 16.68 -3.60 23.35
C ALA A 113 17.16 -2.15 23.57
N MET A 114 16.48 -1.14 23.01
CA MET A 114 16.80 0.27 23.26
C MET A 114 16.45 0.71 24.70
N SER A 115 15.41 0.11 25.29
CA SER A 115 14.96 0.42 26.66
C SER A 115 15.90 -0.18 27.72
N SER A 116 16.51 -1.34 27.45
CA SER A 116 17.52 -1.94 28.35
C SER A 116 18.89 -1.26 28.26
N SER A 117 19.23 -0.64 27.12
CA SER A 117 20.46 0.14 26.96
C SER A 117 20.44 1.50 27.68
N THR A 118 19.27 2.13 27.83
CA THR A 118 19.12 3.42 28.55
C THR A 118 19.13 3.26 30.07
N ALA A 119 18.67 2.12 30.60
CA ALA A 119 18.73 1.84 32.04
C ALA A 119 20.17 1.59 32.56
N ALA A 120 21.09 1.17 31.69
CA ALA A 120 22.49 0.94 32.06
C ALA A 120 23.31 2.23 32.23
N SER A 121 22.84 3.37 31.71
CA SER A 121 23.55 4.66 31.79
C SER A 121 23.10 5.56 32.96
N ALA A 122 22.07 5.18 33.72
CA ALA A 122 21.54 5.98 34.84
C ALA A 122 22.07 5.56 36.23
N SER A 123 22.95 4.56 36.31
CA SER A 123 23.41 3.96 37.59
C SER A 123 24.82 4.40 38.00
N GLY A 124 25.33 5.51 37.45
CA GLY A 124 26.75 5.84 37.47
C GLY A 124 27.12 7.18 38.10
N GLU A 125 26.33 7.77 39.01
CA GLU A 125 26.81 8.90 39.83
C GLU A 125 26.29 8.77 41.26
N LYS A 126 27.08 8.13 42.12
CA LYS A 126 27.03 8.35 43.56
C LYS A 126 28.45 8.50 44.08
N GLU A 127 28.58 9.50 44.96
CA GLU A 127 29.70 9.79 45.87
C GLU A 127 30.78 10.74 45.36
N THR A 128 30.68 12.00 45.81
CA THR A 128 31.79 12.71 46.46
C THR A 128 31.25 13.84 47.35
N SER A 129 31.57 13.75 48.65
CA SER A 129 31.91 14.85 49.59
C SER A 129 30.84 15.95 49.89
N GLU A 130 30.66 16.53 51.08
CA GLU A 130 31.58 16.87 52.17
C GLU A 130 30.86 16.83 53.54
N ASP A 131 31.64 16.48 54.55
CA ASP A 131 31.36 16.54 55.98
C ASP A 131 31.75 17.94 56.49
N ASP A 132 30.79 18.74 56.96
CA ASP A 132 31.07 20.00 57.67
C ASP A 132 30.30 20.03 59.00
N THR A 133 31.06 19.83 60.07
CA THR A 133 30.59 19.83 61.46
C THR A 133 30.67 21.24 62.03
N GLY A 134 29.59 22.01 61.86
CA GLY A 134 29.38 23.26 62.57
C GLY A 134 28.89 23.02 64.01
N THR A 135 29.79 23.16 64.99
CA THR A 135 29.46 23.21 66.42
C THR A 135 28.89 24.58 66.78
N VAL A 136 27.80 24.55 67.56
CA VAL A 136 27.11 25.70 68.15
C VAL A 136 27.69 25.98 69.55
N LEU A 137 27.92 27.28 69.81
CA LEU A 137 28.41 27.98 71.03
C LEU A 137 29.92 28.21 71.15
#